data_AF-A0A183DMV9-F1
#
_entry.id   AF-A0A183DMV9-F1
#
_cell.length_a   1.000
_cell.length_b   1.000
_cell.length_c   1.000
_cell.angle_alpha   90.00
_cell.angle_beta   90.00
_cell.angle_gamma   90.00
#
_symmetry.space_group_name_H-M   'P 1'
#
loop_
_entity.id
_entity.type
_entity.pdbx_description
1 polymer ?
#
loop_
_entity_poly.entity_id
_entity_poly.type
_entity_poly.pdbx_seq_one_letter_code
_entity_poly.pdbx_strand_id
1 'polypeptide(L)'
;MDVAIHDAHDRFLRQWHDRRSWMIIYTAAISECEDQKKAAWAALEAVEWTNGLGLDVAFGPACDYALATTSRILSYSRVSIFTSAGFSEWFRDKQNNAELLTRVGPLQVCSLFS
;
A
#
# COMPACT_ATOMS: atom_id res chain seq x y z
N MET A 1 3.70 6.61 -4.89
CA MET A 1 2.65 5.81 -5.53
C MET A 1 3.30 4.90 -6.56
N ASP A 2 2.89 3.64 -6.63
CA ASP A 2 3.36 2.72 -7.66
C ASP A 2 2.93 3.24 -9.04
N VAL A 3 3.90 3.43 -9.94
CA VAL A 3 3.70 3.95 -11.30
C VAL A 3 2.68 3.10 -12.05
N ALA A 4 2.64 1.79 -11.79
CA ALA A 4 1.72 0.87 -12.45
C ALA A 4 0.25 1.17 -12.12
N ILE A 5 -0.04 1.66 -10.91
CA ILE A 5 -1.43 1.93 -10.48
C ILE A 5 -1.93 3.23 -11.08
N HIS A 6 -1.08 4.25 -11.12
CA HIS A 6 -1.41 5.50 -11.78
C HIS A 6 -1.63 5.28 -13.29
N ASP A 7 -0.75 4.49 -13.92
CA ASP A 7 -0.87 4.16 -15.35
C ASP A 7 -2.13 3.32 -15.63
N ALA A 8 -2.45 2.35 -14.77
CA ALA A 8 -3.66 1.55 -14.89
C ALA A 8 -4.94 2.40 -14.77
N HIS A 9 -4.96 3.31 -13.78
CA HIS A 9 -6.05 4.25 -13.60
C HIS A 9 -6.27 5.10 -14.87
N ASP A 10 -5.22 5.75 -15.33
CA ASP A 10 -5.31 6.72 -16.43
C ASP A 10 -5.62 6.06 -17.77
N ARG A 11 -5.05 4.88 -18.03
CA ARG A 11 -5.17 4.21 -19.34
C ARG A 11 -6.39 3.31 -19.47
N PHE A 12 -6.81 2.64 -18.40
CA PHE A 12 -7.80 1.57 -18.50
C PHE A 12 -9.06 1.79 -17.68
N LEU A 13 -8.95 2.43 -16.51
CA LEU A 13 -10.09 2.62 -15.61
C LEU A 13 -10.87 3.90 -15.90
N ARG A 14 -10.22 4.90 -16.50
CA ARG A 14 -10.83 6.20 -16.83
C ARG A 14 -12.04 6.12 -17.76
N GLN A 15 -12.15 5.09 -18.61
CA GLN A 15 -13.30 4.90 -19.51
C GLN A 15 -14.56 4.36 -18.81
N TRP A 16 -14.45 3.85 -17.57
CA TRP A 16 -15.56 3.31 -16.79
C TRP A 16 -16.20 4.37 -15.87
N HIS A 17 -15.91 5.64 -16.13
CA HIS A 17 -16.24 6.83 -15.33
C HIS A 17 -17.68 7.34 -15.48
N ASP A 18 -18.46 6.89 -16.47
CA ASP A 18 -19.81 7.44 -16.75
C ASP A 18 -20.83 7.26 -15.62
N ARG A 19 -20.48 6.51 -14.56
CA ARG A 19 -21.18 6.57 -13.27
C ARG A 19 -20.34 7.34 -12.25
N ARG A 20 -20.96 8.35 -11.64
CA ARG A 20 -20.41 9.18 -10.55
C ARG A 20 -19.57 8.34 -9.59
N SER A 21 -18.25 8.56 -9.64
CA SER A 21 -17.26 8.25 -8.61
C SER A 21 -17.38 6.86 -7.97
N TRP A 22 -17.11 5.81 -8.73
CA TRP A 22 -17.00 4.46 -8.14
C TRP A 22 -15.67 4.25 -7.39
N MET A 23 -14.66 5.11 -7.60
CA MET A 23 -13.38 5.08 -6.91
C MET A 23 -12.74 6.48 -6.88
N ILE A 24 -12.22 6.89 -5.72
CA ILE A 24 -11.44 8.13 -5.54
C ILE A 24 -10.04 7.72 -5.11
N ILE A 25 -9.02 8.21 -5.81
CA ILE A 25 -7.62 7.90 -5.52
C ILE A 25 -6.96 9.13 -4.90
N TYR A 26 -6.36 8.93 -3.73
CA TYR A 26 -5.51 9.91 -3.06
C TYR A 26 -4.07 9.41 -3.01
N THR A 27 -3.11 10.33 -2.95
CA THR A 27 -1.69 10.00 -3.08
C THR A 27 -0.84 10.75 -2.06
N ALA A 28 -0.06 10.02 -1.28
CA ALA A 28 1.01 10.57 -0.45
C ALA A 28 2.37 10.06 -0.98
N ALA A 29 3.33 10.96 -1.13
CA ALA A 29 4.66 10.62 -1.61
C ALA A 29 5.55 10.13 -0.47
N ILE A 30 6.11 8.93 -0.61
CA ILE A 30 7.18 8.39 0.23
C ILE A 30 8.41 8.26 -0.68
N SER A 31 9.34 9.20 -0.55
CA SER A 31 10.53 9.29 -1.42
C SER A 31 11.69 8.41 -0.97
N GLU A 32 11.72 8.03 0.31
CA GLU A 32 12.87 7.37 0.94
C GLU A 32 12.41 6.14 1.72
N CYS A 33 13.07 5.01 1.47
CA CYS A 33 12.81 3.72 2.12
C CYS A 33 12.95 3.75 3.65
N GLU A 34 13.94 4.49 4.13
CA GLU A 34 14.34 4.54 5.53
C GLU A 34 13.62 5.66 6.32
N ASP A 35 12.86 6.54 5.63
CA ASP A 35 12.16 7.65 6.28
C ASP A 35 10.81 7.17 6.86
N GLN A 36 10.91 6.39 7.94
CA GLN A 36 9.75 5.89 8.68
C GLN A 36 8.84 7.02 9.16
N LYS A 37 9.39 8.21 9.45
CA LYS A 37 8.62 9.35 9.91
C LYS A 37 7.69 9.85 8.82
N LYS A 38 8.19 10.06 7.58
CA LYS A 38 7.32 10.42 6.45
C LYS A 38 6.32 9.32 6.12
N ALA A 39 6.74 8.05 6.15
CA ALA A 39 5.83 6.93 5.89
C ALA A 39 4.68 6.85 6.93
N ALA A 40 4.99 7.11 8.21
CA ALA A 40 4.00 7.18 9.27
C ALA A 40 3.04 8.36 9.08
N TRP A 41 3.58 9.55 8.76
CA TRP A 41 2.75 10.74 8.54
C TRP A 41 1.81 10.57 7.35
N ALA A 42 2.32 10.03 6.24
CA ALA A 42 1.53 9.71 5.06
C ALA A 42 0.37 8.73 5.36
N ALA A 43 0.61 7.73 6.22
CA ALA A 43 -0.42 6.79 6.64
C ALA A 43 -1.51 7.45 7.50
N LEU A 44 -1.13 8.34 8.41
CA LEU A 44 -2.07 9.10 9.25
C LEU A 44 -2.91 10.06 8.39
N GLU A 45 -2.27 10.80 7.49
CA GLU A 45 -2.93 11.71 6.57
C GLU A 45 -3.95 10.97 5.68
N ALA A 46 -3.60 9.75 5.24
CA ALA A 46 -4.51 8.92 4.46
C ALA A 46 -5.78 8.50 5.20
N VAL A 47 -5.69 8.29 6.53
CA VAL A 47 -6.86 8.04 7.36
C VAL A 47 -7.71 9.30 7.48
N GLU A 48 -7.08 10.47 7.64
CA GLU A 48 -7.78 11.76 7.75
C GLU A 48 -8.53 12.16 6.47
N TRP A 49 -8.01 11.86 5.27
CA TRP A 49 -8.67 12.22 3.99
C TRP A 49 -10.11 11.72 3.86
N THR A 50 -10.44 10.62 4.54
CA THR A 50 -11.77 10.04 4.47
C THR A 50 -12.71 10.59 5.54
N ASN A 51 -12.26 11.50 6.41
CA ASN A 51 -13.02 12.03 7.55
C ASN A 51 -13.69 10.92 8.38
N GLY A 52 -13.03 9.78 8.51
CA GLY A 52 -13.55 8.60 9.20
C GLY A 52 -14.54 7.73 8.42
N LEU A 53 -14.87 8.05 7.16
CA LEU A 53 -15.61 7.16 6.26
C LEU A 53 -14.83 5.88 5.93
N GLY A 54 -13.52 5.91 6.15
CA GLY A 54 -12.64 4.75 6.01
C GLY A 54 -11.94 4.72 4.67
N LEU A 55 -10.66 4.38 4.71
CA LEU A 55 -9.88 4.05 3.54
C LEU A 55 -10.15 2.57 3.21
N ASP A 56 -10.71 2.28 2.04
CA ASP A 56 -11.04 0.89 1.65
C ASP A 56 -9.77 0.07 1.41
N VAL A 57 -8.81 0.66 0.69
CA VAL A 57 -7.59 0.00 0.25
C VAL A 57 -6.43 0.99 0.13
N ALA A 58 -5.23 0.53 0.46
CA ALA A 58 -3.99 1.26 0.27
C ALA A 58 -3.06 0.50 -0.68
N PHE A 59 -2.26 1.25 -1.43
CA PHE A 59 -1.32 0.69 -2.40
C PHE A 59 0.12 1.14 -2.12
N GLY A 60 1.04 0.18 -2.07
CA GLY A 60 2.40 0.35 -1.61
C GLY A 60 2.50 0.39 -0.07
N PRO A 61 3.60 0.94 0.48
CA PRO A 61 4.83 1.34 -0.22
C PRO A 61 5.60 0.11 -0.74
N ALA A 62 6.49 0.32 -1.71
CA ALA A 62 7.30 -0.71 -2.35
C ALA A 62 8.55 -1.14 -1.55
N CYS A 63 8.69 -0.68 -0.31
CA CYS A 63 9.87 -0.90 0.53
C CYS A 63 9.48 -1.47 1.89
N ASP A 64 10.20 -2.48 2.38
CA ASP A 64 9.86 -3.24 3.59
C ASP A 64 9.81 -2.36 4.86
N TYR A 65 10.77 -1.45 5.05
CA TYR A 65 10.80 -0.58 6.24
C TYR A 65 9.61 0.38 6.29
N ALA A 66 9.36 1.10 5.19
CA ALA A 66 8.18 1.94 5.06
C ALA A 66 6.88 1.12 5.19
N LEU A 67 6.84 -0.09 4.61
CA LEU A 67 5.68 -0.97 4.67
C LEU A 67 5.37 -1.43 6.10
N ALA A 68 6.39 -1.75 6.90
CA ALA A 68 6.20 -2.13 8.29
C ALA A 68 5.54 -0.99 9.09
N THR A 69 6.02 0.24 8.90
CA THR A 69 5.45 1.42 9.56
C THR A 69 4.03 1.72 9.09
N THR A 70 3.80 1.78 7.78
CA THR A 70 2.49 2.09 7.20
C THR A 70 1.45 1.02 7.53
N SER A 71 1.82 -0.27 7.43
CA SER A 71 0.90 -1.37 7.71
C SER A 71 0.47 -1.41 9.18
N ARG A 72 1.36 -1.08 10.11
CA ARG A 72 1.03 -0.98 11.53
C ARG A 72 0.00 0.11 11.83
N ILE A 73 0.05 1.25 11.15
CA ILE A 73 -0.90 2.35 11.37
C ILE A 73 -2.25 2.00 10.73
N LEU A 74 -2.21 1.57 9.48
CA LEU A 74 -3.42 1.29 8.70
C LEU A 74 -4.19 0.06 9.20
N SER A 75 -3.53 -0.88 9.89
CA SER A 75 -4.19 -2.03 10.50
C SER A 75 -5.17 -1.66 11.62
N TYR A 76 -4.96 -0.54 12.33
CA TYR A 76 -5.92 -0.04 13.33
C TYR A 76 -7.28 0.29 12.71
N SER A 77 -7.26 0.78 11.48
CA SER A 77 -8.46 1.08 10.68
C SER A 77 -8.87 -0.08 9.77
N ARG A 78 -8.23 -1.26 9.91
CA ARG A 78 -8.46 -2.47 9.11
C ARG A 78 -8.36 -2.26 7.58
N VAL A 79 -7.50 -1.35 7.15
CA VAL A 79 -7.30 -1.08 5.72
C VAL A 79 -6.48 -2.20 5.09
N SER A 80 -6.97 -2.74 3.96
CA SER A 80 -6.21 -3.72 3.17
C SER A 80 -5.11 -3.02 2.37
N ILE A 81 -3.90 -3.59 2.36
CA ILE A 81 -2.75 -3.01 1.67
C ILE A 81 -2.28 -3.96 0.56
N PHE A 82 -2.13 -3.44 -0.66
CA PHE A 82 -1.53 -4.13 -1.79
C PHE A 82 -0.16 -3.55 -2.08
N THR A 83 0.89 -4.36 -2.01
CA THR A 83 2.27 -3.86 -2.09
C THR A 83 3.17 -4.78 -2.89
N SER A 84 4.14 -4.21 -3.60
CA SER A 84 5.23 -4.95 -4.23
C SER A 84 6.40 -5.27 -3.27
N ALA A 85 6.31 -4.86 -2.00
CA ALA A 85 7.29 -5.15 -0.96
C ALA A 85 6.83 -6.32 -0.06
N GLY A 86 7.49 -6.50 1.07
CA GLY A 86 7.18 -7.50 2.08
C GLY A 86 7.87 -8.83 1.84
N PHE A 87 9.11 -8.80 1.33
CA PHE A 87 9.91 -10.00 1.08
C PHE A 87 10.63 -10.50 2.33
N SER A 88 10.81 -9.64 3.35
CA SER A 88 11.33 -10.07 4.64
C SER A 88 10.40 -11.04 5.36
N GLU A 89 11.00 -11.90 6.19
CA GLU A 89 10.30 -12.97 6.91
C GLU A 89 9.18 -12.45 7.82
N TRP A 90 9.31 -11.22 8.32
CA TRP A 90 8.31 -10.55 9.14
C TRP A 90 6.92 -10.50 8.47
N PHE A 91 6.86 -10.31 7.15
CA PHE A 91 5.61 -10.23 6.39
C PHE A 91 5.10 -11.59 5.89
N ARG A 92 5.85 -12.68 6.13
CA ARG A 92 5.39 -14.04 5.83
C ARG A 92 4.46 -14.57 6.92
N ASP A 93 4.72 -14.19 8.16
CA ASP A 93 3.91 -14.61 9.28
C ASP A 93 2.68 -13.70 9.46
N LYS A 94 1.53 -14.21 9.02
CA LYS A 94 0.26 -13.49 9.05
C LYS A 94 -0.21 -13.17 10.48
N GLN A 95 0.34 -13.85 11.50
CA GLN A 95 -0.01 -13.61 12.91
C GLN A 95 0.43 -12.23 13.44
N ASN A 96 1.36 -11.53 12.78
CA ASN A 96 1.92 -10.25 13.24
C ASN A 96 1.33 -9.03 12.52
N ASN A 97 0.00 -8.87 12.50
CA ASN A 97 -0.70 -7.76 11.83
C ASN A 97 -0.53 -7.73 10.29
N ALA A 98 0.00 -8.80 9.69
CA ALA A 98 0.20 -8.90 8.25
C ALA A 98 -1.01 -9.50 7.50
N GLU A 99 -2.11 -9.82 8.20
CA GLU A 99 -3.34 -10.37 7.61
C GLU A 99 -3.86 -9.54 6.44
N LEU A 100 -3.85 -8.21 6.61
CA LEU A 100 -4.35 -7.23 5.65
C LEU A 100 -3.38 -6.90 4.52
N LEU A 101 -2.20 -7.53 4.49
CA LEU A 101 -1.18 -7.30 3.46
C LEU A 101 -1.28 -8.32 2.33
N THR A 102 -1.57 -7.85 1.13
CA THR A 102 -1.48 -8.61 -0.10
C THR A 102 -0.23 -8.19 -0.87
N ARG A 103 0.65 -9.14 -1.14
CA ARG A 103 1.83 -8.91 -1.97
C ARG A 103 1.50 -9.11 -3.44
N VAL A 104 1.87 -8.14 -4.27
CA VAL A 104 1.63 -8.14 -5.71
C VAL A 104 2.96 -7.99 -6.45
N GLY A 105 3.29 -8.98 -7.28
CA GLY A 105 4.56 -9.05 -7.98
C GLY A 105 5.08 -10.49 -8.03
N PRO A 106 6.17 -10.74 -8.77
CA PRO A 106 6.76 -12.08 -8.80
C PRO A 106 7.17 -12.48 -7.38
N LEU A 107 6.79 -13.70 -6.98
CA LEU A 107 7.39 -14.32 -5.80
C LEU A 107 8.88 -14.38 -6.07
N GLN A 108 9.69 -13.63 -5.31
CA GLN A 108 11.11 -13.92 -5.22
C GLN A 108 11.21 -15.30 -4.56
N VAL A 109 11.16 -16.35 -5.39
CA VAL A 109 11.79 -17.61 -5.04
C VAL A 109 13.23 -17.22 -4.77
N CYS A 110 13.76 -17.53 -3.59
CA CYS A 110 15.20 -17.53 -3.35
C CYS A 110 15.84 -18.50 -4.36
N SER A 111 16.05 -18.06 -5.59
CA SER A 111 16.89 -18.71 -6.57
C SER A 111 18.31 -18.42 -6.11
N LEU A 112 18.87 -19.37 -5.37
CA LEU A 112 20.28 -19.75 -5.38
C LEU A 112 21.19 -18.71 -6.04
N PHE A 113 21.77 -17.81 -5.23
CA PHE A 113 23.10 -17.32 -5.56
C PHE A 113 24.05 -18.50 -5.39
N SER A 114 24.30 -19.19 -6.51
CA SER A 114 25.46 -20.07 -6.71
C SER A 114 26.70 -19.23 -7.03
#